data_AF-A0A4U2E023-F1
#
_entry.id   AF-A0A4U2E023-F1
#
_cell.length_a   1.000
_cell.length_b   1.000
_cell.length_c   1.000
_cell.angle_alpha   90.00
_cell.angle_beta   90.00
_cell.angle_gamma   90.00
#
_symmetry.space_group_name_H-M   'P 1'
#
loop_
_entity.id
_entity.type
_entity.pdbx_description
1 polymer ?
#
loop_
_entity_poly.entity_id
_entity_poly.type
_entity_poly.pdbx_seq_one_letter_code
_entity_poly.pdbx_strand_id
1 'polypeptide(L)' 'RKFLFQEQFADQTAFDAHCKETHFLNLLRGLNGLLEQEPDITFYHKVEPQSLS' A
#
# COMPACT_ATOMS: atom_id res chain seq x y z
N ARG A 1 -6.17 3.79 18.49
CA ARG A 1 -6.76 4.51 17.32
C ARG A 1 -6.25 3.82 16.07
N LYS A 2 -7.10 3.59 15.04
CA LYS A 2 -6.66 2.97 13.78
C LYS A 2 -6.42 4.05 12.72
N PHE A 3 -5.36 3.89 11.94
CA PHE A 3 -5.06 4.71 10.77
C PHE A 3 -5.28 3.85 9.52
N LEU A 4 -5.70 4.48 8.43
CA LEU A 4 -5.89 3.83 7.14
C LEU A 4 -5.08 4.60 6.09
N PHE A 5 -4.31 3.86 5.31
CA PHE A 5 -3.62 4.35 4.12
C PHE A 5 -4.20 3.62 2.92
N GLN A 6 -4.57 4.37 1.88
CA GLN A 6 -5.05 3.81 0.62
C GLN A 6 -4.16 4.34 -0.50
N GLU A 7 -3.56 3.41 -1.24
CA GLU A 7 -2.58 3.71 -2.27
C GLU A 7 -3.02 3.08 -3.59
N GLN A 8 -2.78 3.79 -4.69
CA GLN A 8 -3.06 3.31 -6.04
C GLN A 8 -1.78 3.42 -6.87
N PHE A 9 -1.43 2.31 -7.52
CA PHE A 9 -0.28 2.21 -8.40
C PHE A 9 -0.74 1.97 -9.84
N ALA A 10 0.08 2.35 -10.81
CA ALA A 10 -0.21 2.11 -12.22
C ALA A 10 -0.23 0.61 -12.53
N ASP A 11 0.71 -0.14 -11.92
CA ASP A 11 0.85 -1.59 -12.05
C ASP A 11 1.65 -2.17 -10.88
N GLN A 12 1.88 -3.48 -10.90
CA GLN A 12 2.66 -4.20 -9.91
C GLN A 12 4.13 -3.74 -9.86
N THR A 13 4.71 -3.35 -11.00
CA THR A 13 6.12 -2.91 -11.04
C THR A 13 6.29 -1.58 -10.30
N ALA A 14 5.33 -0.66 -10.44
CA ALA A 14 5.32 0.60 -9.70
C ALA A 14 5.16 0.38 -8.19
N PHE A 15 4.32 -0.57 -7.76
CA PHE A 15 4.20 -0.97 -6.35
C PHE A 15 5.51 -1.58 -5.82
N ASP A 16 6.10 -2.51 -6.57
CA ASP A 16 7.35 -3.18 -6.19
C ASP A 16 8.52 -2.19 -6.09
N ALA A 17 8.54 -1.17 -6.96
CA ALA A 17 9.52 -0.09 -6.91
C ALA A 17 9.32 0.79 -5.67
N HIS A 18 8.07 1.19 -5.38
CA HIS A 18 7.73 1.95 -4.18
C HIS A 18 8.18 1.23 -2.89
N CYS A 19 7.99 -0.08 -2.80
CA CYS A 19 8.40 -0.86 -1.63
C CYS A 19 9.92 -0.85 -1.37
N LYS A 20 10.74 -0.43 -2.35
CA LYS A 20 12.20 -0.34 -2.27
C LYS A 20 12.69 1.09 -2.04
N GLU A 21 11.81 2.08 -2.11
CA GLU A 21 12.15 3.49 -1.95
C GLU A 21 12.66 3.81 -0.54
N THR A 22 13.65 4.70 -0.46
CA THR A 22 14.29 5.06 0.82
C THR A 22 13.28 5.61 1.83
N HIS A 23 12.33 6.42 1.35
CA HIS A 23 11.32 7.03 2.22
C HIS A 23 10.35 5.99 2.81
N PHE A 24 9.94 4.99 2.02
CA PHE A 24 9.08 3.91 2.49
C PHE A 24 9.81 3.03 3.52
N LEU A 25 11.07 2.66 3.24
CA LEU A 25 11.88 1.89 4.19
C LEU A 25 12.13 2.66 5.51
N ASN A 26 12.30 3.98 5.44
CA ASN A 26 12.45 4.82 6.63
C ASN A 26 11.16 4.91 7.43
N LEU A 27 9.99 4.96 6.77
CA LEU A 27 8.70 4.87 7.44
C LEU A 27 8.59 3.55 8.22
N LEU A 28 8.86 2.41 7.58
CA LEU A 28 8.78 1.09 8.24
C LEU A 28 9.70 0.99 9.47
N ARG A 29 10.94 1.50 9.36
CA ARG A 29 11.87 1.53 10.50
C ARG A 29 11.34 2.41 11.64
N GLY A 30 10.71 3.53 11.31
CA GLY A 30 10.12 4.46 12.27
C GLY A 30 8.90 3.90 13.00
N LEU A 31 8.25 2.86 12.48
CA LEU A 31 7.09 2.23 13.10
C LEU A 31 7.46 1.22 14.21
N ASN A 32 8.72 0.80 14.31
CA ASN A 32 9.15 -0.17 15.32
C ASN A 32 8.90 0.38 16.74
N GLY A 33 8.10 -0.36 17.52
CA GLY A 33 7.68 0.05 18.87
C GLY A 33 6.54 1.08 18.93
N LEU A 34 6.00 1.53 17.78
CA LEU A 34 4.81 2.38 17.71
C LEU A 34 3.54 1.60 17.39
N LEU A 35 3.67 0.37 16.87
CA LEU A 35 2.55 -0.48 16.51
C LEU A 35 2.12 -1.34 17.69
N GLU A 36 0.86 -1.18 18.10
CA GLU A 36 0.19 -2.10 19.03
C GLU A 36 -0.17 -3.43 18.34
N GLN A 37 -0.38 -3.40 17.02
CA GLN A 37 -0.64 -4.54 16.15
C GLN A 37 -0.14 -4.25 14.73
N GLU A 38 0.22 -5.31 14.00
CA GLU A 38 0.52 -5.23 12.56
C GLU A 38 -0.71 -4.73 11.76
N PRO A 39 -0.50 -4.01 10.64
CA PRO A 39 -1.60 -3.54 9.80
C PRO A 39 -2.21 -4.67 8.97
N ASP A 40 -3.53 -4.62 8.79
CA ASP A 40 -4.23 -5.44 7.80
C ASP A 40 -3.98 -4.87 6.39
N ILE A 41 -3.44 -5.67 5.48
CA ILE A 41 -3.16 -5.28 4.09
C ILE A 41 -4.18 -5.95 3.17
N THR A 42 -4.85 -5.17 2.32
CA THR A 42 -5.80 -5.67 1.32
C THR A 42 -5.46 -5.11 -0.06
N PHE A 43 -5.31 -5.99 -1.05
CA PHE A 43 -5.08 -5.61 -2.44
C PHE A 43 -6.40 -5.58 -3.21
N TYR A 44 -6.59 -4.52 -3.99
CA TYR A 44 -7.72 -4.36 -4.90
C TYR A 44 -7.22 -4.29 -6.33
N HIS A 45 -7.87 -5.04 -7.22
CA HIS A 45 -7.66 -4.90 -8.66
C HIS A 45 -8.78 -4.03 -9.23
N LYS A 46 -8.40 -3.00 -10.00
CA LYS A 46 -9.38 -2.16 -10.68
C LYS A 46 -10.21 -3.04 -11.60
N VAL A 47 -11.51 -3.11 -11.35
CA VAL A 47 -12.46 -3.72 -12.28
C VAL A 47 -12.69 -2.70 -13.38
N GLU A 48 -12.37 -3.03 -14.63
CA GLU A 48 -12.81 -2.19 -15.74
C GLU A 48 -14.33 -2.22 -15.82
N PRO A 49 -15.02 -1.09 -16.00
CA PRO A 49 -16.44 -1.11 -16.29
C PRO A 49 -16.63 -1.95 -17.56
N GLN A 50 -17.44 -3.01 -17.48
CA GLN A 50 -17.87 -3.69 -18.70
C GLN A 50 -18.51 -2.65 -19.60
N SER A 51 -17.91 -2.41 -20.76
CA SER A 51 -18.53 -1.64 -21.83
C SER A 51 -19.87 -2.33 -22.12
N LEU A 52 -20.97 -1.70 -21.74
CA LEU A 52 -22.29 -2.10 -22.21
C LEU A 52 -22.31 -1.80 -23.71
N SER A 53 -21.94 -2.79 -24.51
CA SER A 53 -22.15 -2.81 -25.96
C SER A 53 -23.60 -3.13 -26.29
#